data_AF-A0A2P6TRL7-F1
#
_entry.id   AF-A0A2P6TRL7-F1
#
_cell.length_a   1.000
_cell.length_b   1.000
_cell.length_c   1.000
_cell.angle_alpha   90.00
_cell.angle_beta   90.00
_cell.angle_gamma   90.00
#
_symmetry.space_group_name_H-M   'P 1'
#
loop_
_entity.id
_entity.type
_entity.pdbx_description
1 polymer ?
#
loop_
_entity_poly.entity_id
_entity_poly.type
_entity_poly.pdbx_seq_one_letter_code
_entity_poly.pdbx_strand_id
1 'polypeptide(L)'
;MARSRAQRRTAAAPPSGPRLFDLPAALLESILLLLSLKARVRFATTCRAARQLVDDSWVLLLAIFSTCRSRTQSLALLRWLSAGCRNALWLNLSLTVQQVPIVRQLGQGIGMQGACLQILDLRVHDGPLVLEGSWLSSLVRQRSLKVQATAVELGSGCGQLATLQHLNVSCGYEVPTDYPILFGYYLLRPCTVAVQPGAIPPSLTNATFLCCAMPELPAALSAATGLRQLRLERCAVRFGSAGPAAAPLMGPVLSSLTALEKLELLRMRLTDDHSVPAQLAGLTHLQHLDLSDSLLCEGGEQALCSTFPHLSSLTFLSLAAGSTAGNLTAAPGALPALRELRLLLPSDCEDQRLPVLAAAPHLQHLMVCGSTLLCDSNVEALRTLPQLCSLAVQLPHTEEMWDAIDASGALRLIDAIASLPALSYVLLMFQDKETEEDEHFGTILPGLQQRNISVASMLSSDSMYLLLHWPVLYRPRY
;
A
#
# COMPACT_ATOMS: atom_id res chain seq x y z
N MET A 1 76.55 -21.11 -53.18
CA MET A 1 75.85 -20.23 -52.23
C MET A 1 75.01 -21.09 -51.29
N ALA A 2 75.53 -21.34 -50.09
CA ALA A 2 74.95 -22.25 -49.10
C ALA A 2 74.60 -21.47 -47.83
N ARG A 3 73.47 -21.88 -47.22
CA ARG A 3 73.07 -21.71 -45.82
C ARG A 3 72.80 -20.30 -45.27
N SER A 4 71.51 -20.03 -45.00
CA SER A 4 71.06 -19.45 -43.72
C SER A 4 69.56 -19.67 -43.53
N ARG A 5 69.17 -20.89 -43.12
CA ARG A 5 67.91 -21.16 -42.42
C ARG A 5 68.30 -21.36 -40.96
N ALA A 6 68.29 -20.28 -40.18
CA ALA A 6 68.57 -20.33 -38.76
C ALA A 6 67.44 -19.66 -37.96
N GLN A 7 66.80 -20.49 -37.13
CA GLN A 7 66.19 -20.14 -35.84
C GLN A 7 65.05 -19.10 -35.83
N ARG A 8 63.85 -19.54 -36.24
CA ARG A 8 62.63 -19.10 -35.56
C ARG A 8 62.61 -19.74 -34.16
N ARG A 9 63.02 -18.97 -33.15
CA ARG A 9 62.84 -19.30 -31.73
C ARG A 9 61.37 -19.64 -31.49
N THR A 10 61.09 -20.89 -31.14
CA THR A 10 59.85 -21.32 -30.50
C THR A 10 59.79 -20.67 -29.13
N ALA A 11 59.20 -19.46 -29.05
CA ALA A 11 58.83 -18.87 -27.78
C ALA A 11 57.85 -19.83 -27.11
N ALA A 12 58.25 -20.40 -25.96
CA ALA A 12 57.38 -21.22 -25.15
C ALA A 12 56.09 -20.44 -24.89
N ALA A 13 54.94 -21.03 -25.26
CA ALA A 13 53.66 -20.42 -24.97
C ALA A 13 53.59 -20.12 -23.46
N PRO A 14 53.22 -18.89 -23.06
CA PRO A 14 53.11 -18.56 -21.65
C PRO A 14 52.18 -19.58 -20.98
N PRO A 15 52.49 -20.03 -19.75
CA PRO A 15 51.65 -20.98 -19.04
C PRO A 15 50.24 -20.43 -19.02
N SER A 16 49.30 -21.16 -19.61
CA SER A 16 47.90 -20.75 -19.66
C SER A 16 47.41 -20.64 -18.23
N GLY A 17 47.21 -19.40 -17.75
CA GLY A 17 46.57 -19.15 -16.47
C GLY A 17 45.19 -19.83 -16.40
N PRO A 18 44.67 -20.06 -15.18
CA PRO A 18 43.38 -20.72 -14.99
C PRO A 18 42.30 -19.99 -15.79
N ARG A 19 41.56 -20.73 -16.62
CA ARG A 19 40.44 -20.18 -17.39
C ARG A 19 39.25 -20.03 -16.46
N LEU A 20 38.42 -19.02 -16.72
CA LEU A 20 37.22 -18.78 -15.91
C LEU A 20 36.32 -20.02 -15.78
N PHE A 21 36.19 -20.80 -16.86
CA PHE A 21 35.39 -22.04 -16.87
C PHE A 21 36.09 -23.25 -16.23
N ASP A 22 37.30 -23.10 -15.71
CA ASP A 22 37.96 -24.13 -14.90
C ASP A 22 37.50 -24.06 -13.43
N LEU A 23 36.77 -23.00 -13.04
CA LEU A 23 36.17 -22.86 -11.71
C LEU A 23 34.93 -23.76 -11.54
N PRO A 24 34.67 -24.29 -10.32
CA PRO A 24 33.44 -25.03 -10.04
C PRO A 24 32.17 -24.22 -10.34
N ALA A 25 31.14 -24.87 -10.89
CA ALA A 25 29.89 -24.22 -11.29
C ALA A 25 29.26 -23.39 -10.15
N ALA A 26 29.23 -23.91 -8.92
CA ALA A 26 28.69 -23.19 -7.75
C ALA A 26 29.44 -21.87 -7.44
N LEU A 27 30.76 -21.83 -7.68
CA LEU A 27 31.55 -20.61 -7.49
C LEU A 27 31.27 -19.62 -8.62
N LEU A 28 31.12 -20.09 -9.87
CA LEU A 28 30.69 -19.23 -10.97
C LEU A 28 29.27 -18.68 -10.75
N GLU A 29 28.33 -19.49 -10.29
CA GLU A 29 26.99 -19.03 -9.90
C GLU A 29 27.05 -17.96 -8.81
N SER A 30 27.89 -18.17 -7.79
CA SER A 30 28.11 -17.19 -6.72
C SER A 30 28.66 -15.86 -7.26
N ILE A 31 29.61 -15.91 -8.19
CA ILE A 31 30.13 -14.70 -8.87
C ILE A 31 29.02 -14.04 -9.69
N LEU A 32 28.24 -14.81 -10.44
CA LEU A 32 27.18 -14.30 -11.31
C LEU A 32 26.03 -13.68 -10.51
N LEU A 33 25.73 -14.17 -9.31
CA LEU A 33 24.75 -13.56 -8.39
C LEU A 33 25.15 -12.13 -7.98
N LEU A 34 26.44 -11.83 -7.90
CA LEU A 34 26.94 -10.49 -7.62
C LEU A 34 26.82 -9.54 -8.83
N LEU A 35 26.54 -10.07 -10.02
CA LEU A 35 26.41 -9.29 -11.23
C LEU A 35 24.97 -8.82 -11.47
N SER A 36 24.84 -7.58 -11.97
CA SER A 36 23.56 -7.08 -12.49
C SER A 36 22.98 -8.02 -13.56
N LEU A 37 21.66 -8.06 -13.71
CA LEU A 37 21.03 -8.89 -14.73
C LEU A 37 21.56 -8.59 -16.14
N LYS A 38 21.85 -7.32 -16.44
CA LYS A 38 22.46 -6.91 -17.72
C LYS A 38 23.83 -7.57 -17.94
N ALA A 39 24.65 -7.65 -16.90
CA ALA A 39 25.94 -8.31 -16.97
C ALA A 39 25.79 -9.84 -17.09
N ARG A 40 24.82 -10.44 -16.41
CA ARG A 40 24.48 -11.87 -16.56
C ARG A 40 24.00 -12.22 -17.96
N VAL A 41 23.10 -11.43 -18.53
CA VAL A 41 22.63 -11.59 -19.91
C VAL A 41 23.81 -11.47 -20.89
N ARG A 42 24.69 -10.47 -20.72
CA ARG A 42 25.91 -10.34 -21.54
C ARG A 42 26.82 -11.55 -21.38
N PHE A 43 27.05 -12.02 -20.16
CA PHE A 43 27.84 -13.22 -19.88
C PHE A 43 27.26 -14.45 -20.61
N ALA A 44 25.95 -14.67 -20.51
CA ALA A 44 25.26 -15.77 -21.20
C ALA A 44 25.42 -15.69 -22.73
N THR A 45 25.61 -14.50 -23.32
CA THR A 45 25.86 -14.36 -24.76
C THR A 45 27.32 -14.59 -25.19
N THR A 46 28.27 -14.74 -24.27
CA THR A 46 29.70 -14.86 -24.63
C THR A 46 30.06 -16.20 -25.27
N CYS A 47 29.53 -17.31 -24.76
CA CYS A 47 29.76 -18.65 -25.30
C CYS A 47 28.65 -19.62 -24.87
N ARG A 48 28.62 -20.82 -25.47
CA ARG A 48 27.62 -21.86 -25.16
C ARG A 48 27.66 -22.32 -23.70
N ALA A 49 28.86 -22.45 -23.11
CA ALA A 49 29.03 -22.88 -21.72
C ALA A 49 28.49 -21.81 -20.74
N ALA A 50 28.75 -20.53 -20.99
CA ALA A 50 28.19 -19.43 -20.22
C ALA A 50 26.66 -19.42 -20.26
N ARG A 51 26.10 -19.61 -21.47
CA ARG A 51 24.65 -19.70 -21.66
C ARG A 51 24.05 -20.85 -20.86
N GLN A 52 24.64 -22.04 -21.00
CA GLN A 52 24.17 -23.23 -20.31
C GLN A 52 24.23 -23.05 -18.78
N LEU A 53 25.32 -22.48 -18.26
CA LEU A 53 25.45 -22.18 -16.83
C LEU A 53 24.32 -21.26 -16.33
N VAL A 54 23.98 -20.22 -17.09
CA VAL A 54 22.92 -19.27 -16.69
C VAL A 54 21.53 -19.87 -16.84
N ASP A 55 21.28 -20.61 -17.92
CA ASP A 55 19.97 -21.19 -18.25
C ASP A 55 19.64 -22.40 -17.33
N ASP A 56 20.64 -23.18 -16.92
CA ASP A 56 20.45 -24.37 -16.06
C ASP A 56 20.51 -24.05 -14.55
N SER A 57 21.02 -22.87 -14.17
CA SER A 57 21.17 -22.50 -12.76
C SER A 57 19.86 -22.09 -12.12
N TRP A 58 19.32 -22.95 -11.25
CA TRP A 58 18.14 -22.64 -10.47
C TRP A 58 18.35 -21.41 -9.57
N VAL A 59 19.56 -21.23 -9.03
CA VAL A 59 19.90 -20.13 -8.11
C VAL A 59 19.85 -18.79 -8.85
N LEU A 60 20.44 -18.74 -10.05
CA LEU A 60 20.49 -17.50 -10.85
C LEU A 60 19.12 -17.09 -11.38
N LEU A 61 18.24 -18.06 -11.63
CA LEU A 61 16.91 -17.84 -12.17
C LEU A 61 15.83 -17.69 -11.11
N LEU A 62 16.09 -18.07 -9.85
CA LEU A 62 15.10 -18.06 -8.76
C LEU A 62 14.35 -16.74 -8.67
N ALA A 63 15.09 -15.63 -8.70
CA ALA A 63 14.56 -14.28 -8.67
C ALA A 63 15.29 -13.37 -9.67
N ILE A 64 14.53 -12.75 -10.56
CA ILE A 64 15.06 -11.89 -11.62
C ILE A 64 14.53 -10.49 -11.42
N PHE A 65 15.44 -9.57 -11.12
CA PHE A 65 15.17 -8.14 -10.97
C PHE A 65 15.80 -7.38 -12.12
N SER A 66 15.01 -6.56 -12.81
CA SER A 66 15.53 -5.74 -13.90
C SER A 66 14.85 -4.39 -14.01
N THR A 67 15.65 -3.37 -14.25
CA THR A 67 15.19 -2.03 -14.65
C THR A 67 15.74 -1.70 -16.03
N CYS A 68 14.85 -1.65 -17.00
CA CYS A 68 15.11 -1.33 -18.39
C CYS A 68 14.75 0.13 -18.64
N ARG A 69 15.76 0.98 -18.87
CA ARG A 69 15.58 2.43 -19.10
C ARG A 69 15.31 2.77 -20.57
N SER A 70 15.29 1.78 -21.44
CA SER A 70 14.98 1.96 -22.86
C SER A 70 14.24 0.77 -23.42
N ARG A 71 13.46 1.01 -24.46
CA ARG A 71 12.72 -0.04 -25.17
C ARG A 71 13.62 -1.17 -25.67
N THR A 72 14.81 -0.84 -26.18
CA THR A 72 15.78 -1.85 -26.63
C THR A 72 16.22 -2.77 -25.50
N GLN A 73 16.41 -2.24 -24.29
CA GLN A 73 16.72 -3.06 -23.10
C GLN A 73 15.53 -3.94 -22.73
N SER A 74 14.31 -3.39 -22.70
CA SER A 74 13.09 -4.14 -22.42
C SER A 74 12.91 -5.31 -23.39
N LEU A 75 13.07 -5.07 -24.69
CA LEU A 75 12.93 -6.10 -25.72
C LEU A 75 14.04 -7.15 -25.65
N ALA A 76 15.29 -6.75 -25.39
CA ALA A 76 16.39 -7.68 -25.22
C ALA A 76 16.17 -8.60 -24.02
N LEU A 77 15.67 -8.05 -22.91
CA LEU A 77 15.32 -8.81 -21.71
C LEU A 77 14.18 -9.80 -21.97
N LEU A 78 13.08 -9.35 -22.57
CA LEU A 78 11.94 -10.22 -22.89
C LEU A 78 12.32 -11.34 -23.85
N ARG A 79 13.18 -11.06 -24.84
CA ARG A 79 13.74 -12.10 -25.72
C ARG A 79 14.60 -13.09 -24.95
N TRP A 80 15.44 -12.64 -24.03
CA TRP A 80 16.24 -13.52 -23.18
C TRP A 80 15.35 -14.41 -22.31
N LEU A 81 14.31 -13.84 -21.67
CA LEU A 81 13.32 -14.61 -20.91
C LEU A 81 12.63 -15.68 -21.77
N SER A 82 12.25 -15.35 -23.01
CA SER A 82 11.62 -16.31 -23.93
C SER A 82 12.54 -17.46 -24.37
N ALA A 83 13.86 -17.26 -24.35
CA ALA A 83 14.82 -18.12 -25.03
C ALA A 83 15.53 -19.13 -24.13
N GLY A 84 15.40 -19.06 -22.81
CA GLY A 84 16.21 -19.92 -21.92
C GLY A 84 15.83 -19.94 -20.44
N CYS A 85 15.19 -18.89 -19.93
CA CYS A 85 14.71 -18.91 -18.55
C CYS A 85 13.44 -19.77 -18.47
N ARG A 86 13.41 -20.85 -17.66
CA ARG A 86 12.20 -21.70 -17.52
C ARG A 86 11.79 -21.98 -16.07
N ASN A 87 12.48 -21.41 -15.10
CA ASN A 87 12.32 -21.77 -13.69
C ASN A 87 12.32 -20.55 -12.77
N ALA A 88 12.02 -19.37 -13.30
CA ALA A 88 11.90 -18.20 -12.46
C ALA A 88 10.69 -18.34 -11.52
N LEU A 89 10.92 -18.25 -10.21
CA LEU A 89 9.84 -18.19 -9.22
C LEU A 89 9.35 -16.76 -9.03
N TRP A 90 10.25 -15.78 -9.11
CA TRP A 90 9.96 -14.36 -8.95
C TRP A 90 10.55 -13.54 -10.10
N LEU A 91 9.68 -12.82 -10.82
CA LEU A 91 10.06 -11.78 -11.77
C LEU A 91 9.67 -10.41 -11.24
N ASN A 92 10.62 -9.49 -11.19
CA ASN A 92 10.37 -8.07 -10.94
C ASN A 92 10.98 -7.25 -12.07
N LEU A 93 10.11 -6.77 -12.95
CA LEU A 93 10.49 -6.14 -14.20
C LEU A 93 9.98 -4.70 -14.22
N SER A 94 10.90 -3.76 -14.40
CA SER A 94 10.64 -2.34 -14.59
C SER A 94 11.01 -2.00 -16.03
N LEU A 95 10.01 -1.76 -16.88
CA LEU A 95 10.12 -1.69 -18.33
C LEU A 95 9.73 -0.29 -18.85
N THR A 96 10.49 0.20 -19.82
CA THR A 96 10.10 1.34 -20.65
C THR A 96 9.53 0.82 -21.97
N VAL A 97 8.34 1.27 -22.33
CA VAL A 97 7.56 0.75 -23.49
C VAL A 97 7.61 1.69 -24.69
N GLN A 98 7.79 3.01 -24.49
CA GLN A 98 7.63 4.03 -25.54
C GLN A 98 6.27 3.88 -26.26
N GLN A 99 6.08 4.53 -27.42
CA GLN A 99 4.78 4.57 -28.11
C GLN A 99 4.26 3.23 -28.66
N VAL A 100 5.03 2.13 -28.61
CA VAL A 100 4.61 0.84 -29.17
C VAL A 100 4.42 -0.19 -28.06
N PRO A 101 3.22 -0.78 -27.91
CA PRO A 101 2.93 -1.74 -26.86
C PRO A 101 3.84 -2.97 -26.96
N ILE A 102 4.33 -3.46 -25.80
CA ILE A 102 5.16 -4.67 -25.68
C ILE A 102 4.35 -5.94 -25.35
N VAL A 103 3.02 -5.89 -25.43
CA VAL A 103 2.10 -6.95 -24.97
C VAL A 103 2.48 -8.31 -25.55
N ARG A 104 2.72 -8.38 -26.88
CA ARG A 104 3.10 -9.62 -27.55
C ARG A 104 4.44 -10.18 -27.03
N GLN A 105 5.44 -9.31 -26.84
CA GLN A 105 6.77 -9.72 -26.37
C GLN A 105 6.73 -10.11 -24.90
N LEU A 106 5.87 -9.46 -24.12
CA LEU A 106 5.61 -9.80 -22.73
C LEU A 106 5.01 -11.20 -22.62
N GLY A 107 3.98 -11.50 -23.42
CA GLY A 107 3.40 -12.84 -23.49
C GLY A 107 4.39 -13.91 -23.95
N GLN A 108 5.23 -13.62 -24.94
CA GLN A 108 6.28 -14.54 -25.40
C GLN A 108 7.39 -14.76 -24.35
N GLY A 109 7.78 -13.72 -23.62
CA GLY A 109 8.83 -13.79 -22.60
C GLY A 109 8.38 -14.48 -21.32
N ILE A 110 7.20 -14.10 -20.83
CA ILE A 110 6.67 -14.55 -19.53
C ILE A 110 5.92 -15.87 -19.66
N GLY A 111 5.18 -16.12 -20.74
CA GLY A 111 4.44 -17.37 -20.94
C GLY A 111 5.33 -18.62 -20.91
N MET A 112 6.61 -18.47 -21.25
CA MET A 112 7.59 -19.57 -21.18
C MET A 112 8.00 -19.95 -19.74
N GLN A 113 7.66 -19.14 -18.73
CA GLN A 113 7.95 -19.40 -17.32
C GLN A 113 6.86 -20.20 -16.60
N GLY A 114 5.71 -20.40 -17.25
CA GLY A 114 4.42 -20.49 -16.54
C GLY A 114 4.24 -21.62 -15.53
N ALA A 115 5.00 -22.71 -15.63
CA ALA A 115 4.93 -23.81 -14.66
C ALA A 115 5.57 -23.46 -13.29
N CYS A 116 6.46 -22.47 -13.24
CA CYS A 116 7.27 -22.16 -12.06
C CYS A 116 6.98 -20.79 -11.46
N LEU A 117 6.56 -19.81 -12.28
CA LEU A 117 6.36 -18.44 -11.83
C LEU A 117 5.27 -18.33 -10.76
N GLN A 118 5.64 -17.78 -9.60
CA GLN A 118 4.73 -17.55 -8.47
C GLN A 118 4.48 -16.07 -8.23
N ILE A 119 5.50 -15.22 -8.42
CA ILE A 119 5.42 -13.78 -8.17
C ILE A 119 5.84 -13.04 -9.42
N LEU A 120 4.99 -12.12 -9.88
CA LEU A 120 5.23 -11.27 -11.04
C LEU A 120 4.93 -9.82 -10.66
N ASP A 121 5.98 -9.02 -10.58
CA ASP A 121 5.90 -7.58 -10.44
C ASP A 121 6.27 -6.93 -11.78
N LEU A 122 5.31 -6.25 -12.39
CA LEU A 122 5.48 -5.52 -13.65
C LEU A 122 5.29 -4.02 -13.40
N ARG A 123 6.33 -3.24 -13.66
CA ARG A 123 6.26 -1.78 -13.70
C ARG A 123 6.51 -1.29 -15.13
N VAL A 124 5.59 -0.53 -15.69
CA VAL A 124 5.70 0.08 -17.01
C VAL A 124 5.65 1.60 -16.86
N HIS A 125 6.75 2.29 -17.17
CA HIS A 125 6.84 3.74 -16.93
C HIS A 125 6.08 4.57 -17.96
N ASP A 126 6.20 4.26 -19.25
CA ASP A 126 5.83 5.21 -20.32
C ASP A 126 4.72 4.71 -21.24
N GLY A 127 3.75 3.94 -20.73
CA GLY A 127 2.65 3.48 -21.56
C GLY A 127 1.63 2.58 -20.85
N PRO A 128 0.48 2.34 -21.52
CA PRO A 128 -0.51 1.41 -21.02
C PRO A 128 0.05 -0.01 -20.99
N LEU A 129 -0.40 -0.81 -20.02
CA LEU A 129 -0.15 -2.24 -19.96
C LEU A 129 -1.48 -2.98 -20.16
N VAL A 130 -1.55 -3.78 -21.22
CA VAL A 130 -2.67 -4.70 -21.47
C VAL A 130 -2.22 -6.11 -21.10
N LEU A 131 -2.89 -6.70 -20.12
CA LEU A 131 -2.71 -8.08 -19.69
C LEU A 131 -3.80 -8.94 -20.31
N GLU A 132 -3.59 -9.31 -21.57
CA GLU A 132 -4.51 -10.16 -22.33
C GLU A 132 -3.77 -11.31 -23.02
N GLY A 133 -4.56 -12.30 -23.46
CA GLY A 133 -4.09 -13.43 -24.25
C GLY A 133 -3.86 -14.72 -23.46
N SER A 134 -3.69 -15.81 -24.20
CA SER A 134 -3.62 -17.17 -23.66
C SER A 134 -2.34 -17.46 -22.87
N TRP A 135 -1.30 -16.62 -22.95
CA TRP A 135 -0.08 -16.86 -22.17
C TRP A 135 -0.33 -16.76 -20.66
N LEU A 136 -1.33 -16.01 -20.21
CA LEU A 136 -1.72 -15.96 -18.80
C LEU A 136 -2.17 -17.33 -18.29
N SER A 137 -2.85 -18.13 -19.12
CA SER A 137 -3.28 -19.48 -18.73
C SER A 137 -2.10 -20.45 -18.52
N SER A 138 -0.90 -20.10 -19.02
CA SER A 138 0.30 -20.88 -18.74
C SER A 138 0.83 -20.67 -17.32
N LEU A 139 0.48 -19.56 -16.66
CA LEU A 139 0.97 -19.17 -15.33
C LEU A 139 0.20 -19.88 -14.20
N VAL A 140 0.14 -21.20 -14.26
CA VAL A 140 -0.68 -22.06 -13.39
C VAL A 140 -0.28 -22.04 -11.92
N ARG A 141 0.89 -21.49 -11.57
CA ARG A 141 1.36 -21.34 -10.18
C ARG A 141 1.43 -19.90 -9.71
N GLN A 142 0.94 -18.95 -10.50
CA GLN A 142 0.98 -17.53 -10.15
C GLN A 142 0.16 -17.28 -8.89
N ARG A 143 0.80 -16.82 -7.82
CA ARG A 143 0.14 -16.49 -6.54
C ARG A 143 0.01 -14.99 -6.33
N SER A 144 0.96 -14.20 -6.82
CA SER A 144 0.99 -12.75 -6.63
C SER A 144 1.28 -12.03 -7.93
N LEU A 145 0.38 -11.15 -8.35
CA LEU A 145 0.53 -10.29 -9.51
C LEU A 145 0.50 -8.82 -9.07
N LYS A 146 1.62 -8.12 -9.22
CA LYS A 146 1.71 -6.68 -9.03
C LYS A 146 1.93 -6.00 -10.36
N VAL A 147 1.12 -5.01 -10.65
CA VAL A 147 1.13 -4.26 -11.89
C VAL A 147 1.14 -2.79 -11.56
N GLN A 148 2.11 -2.07 -12.11
CA GLN A 148 2.18 -0.63 -12.06
C GLN A 148 2.35 -0.11 -13.47
N ALA A 149 1.39 0.65 -13.98
CA ALA A 149 1.50 1.26 -15.29
C ALA A 149 0.75 2.57 -15.33
N THR A 150 0.83 3.24 -16.47
CA THR A 150 0.13 4.50 -16.69
C THR A 150 -1.36 4.22 -16.74
N ALA A 151 -1.78 3.27 -17.57
CA ALA A 151 -3.10 2.66 -17.58
C ALA A 151 -2.94 1.13 -17.61
N VAL A 152 -3.89 0.41 -17.04
CA VAL A 152 -3.85 -1.05 -16.97
C VAL A 152 -5.14 -1.61 -17.52
N GLU A 153 -5.06 -2.55 -18.45
CA GLU A 153 -6.21 -3.35 -18.87
C GLU A 153 -6.00 -4.79 -18.41
N LEU A 154 -6.89 -5.26 -17.55
CA LEU A 154 -6.95 -6.66 -17.14
C LEU A 154 -7.93 -7.37 -18.06
N GLY A 155 -7.39 -8.19 -18.97
CA GLY A 155 -8.20 -9.02 -19.86
C GLY A 155 -8.77 -10.24 -19.14
N SER A 156 -9.78 -10.88 -19.76
CA SER A 156 -10.42 -12.10 -19.23
C SER A 156 -9.44 -13.26 -18.93
N GLY A 157 -8.26 -13.27 -19.57
CA GLY A 157 -7.20 -14.23 -19.29
C GLY A 157 -6.68 -14.18 -17.84
N CYS A 158 -6.78 -13.03 -17.16
CA CYS A 158 -6.40 -12.89 -15.75
C CYS A 158 -7.28 -13.74 -14.82
N GLY A 159 -8.56 -13.95 -15.15
CA GLY A 159 -9.45 -14.77 -14.34
C GLY A 159 -9.16 -16.27 -14.43
N GLN A 160 -8.36 -16.70 -15.41
CA GLN A 160 -7.92 -18.08 -15.54
C GLN A 160 -6.76 -18.42 -14.60
N LEU A 161 -6.19 -17.44 -13.89
CA LEU A 161 -5.14 -17.62 -12.90
C LEU A 161 -5.71 -18.20 -11.61
N ALA A 162 -6.06 -19.49 -11.62
CA ALA A 162 -6.76 -20.17 -10.52
C ALA A 162 -5.99 -20.23 -9.19
N THR A 163 -4.68 -19.96 -9.20
CA THR A 163 -3.85 -19.89 -7.99
C THR A 163 -3.57 -18.46 -7.52
N LEU A 164 -4.07 -17.45 -8.23
CA LEU A 164 -3.80 -16.06 -7.90
C LEU A 164 -4.53 -15.70 -6.59
N GLN A 165 -3.75 -15.33 -5.59
CA GLN A 165 -4.22 -14.95 -4.26
C GLN A 165 -4.06 -13.45 -4.02
N HIS A 166 -3.01 -12.84 -4.58
CA HIS A 166 -2.70 -11.42 -4.40
C HIS A 166 -2.69 -10.70 -5.75
N LEU A 167 -3.48 -9.64 -5.85
CA LEU A 167 -3.51 -8.74 -6.99
C LEU A 167 -3.28 -7.31 -6.50
N ASN A 168 -2.23 -6.66 -7.00
CA ASN A 168 -1.96 -5.26 -6.73
C ASN A 168 -1.86 -4.50 -8.05
N VAL A 169 -2.78 -3.58 -8.28
CA VAL A 169 -2.79 -2.73 -9.47
C VAL A 169 -2.60 -1.28 -9.01
N SER A 170 -1.59 -0.64 -9.56
CA SER A 170 -1.29 0.77 -9.31
C SER A 170 -1.24 1.51 -10.63
N CYS A 171 -2.00 2.59 -10.72
CA CYS A 171 -2.08 3.42 -11.91
C CYS A 171 -1.72 4.86 -11.64
N GLY A 172 -1.43 5.60 -12.70
CA GLY A 172 -1.17 7.04 -12.63
C GLY A 172 0.30 7.42 -12.60
N TYR A 173 0.52 8.72 -12.78
CA TYR A 173 1.80 9.39 -12.65
C TYR A 173 1.70 10.48 -11.60
N GLU A 174 2.73 10.64 -10.79
CA GLU A 174 2.86 11.80 -9.92
C GLU A 174 2.96 13.04 -10.80
N VAL A 175 1.87 13.81 -10.86
CA VAL A 175 1.89 15.14 -11.44
C VAL A 175 2.14 16.10 -10.27
N PRO A 176 3.23 16.87 -10.27
CA PRO A 176 3.42 17.94 -9.31
C PRO A 176 2.24 18.91 -9.43
N THR A 177 1.63 19.28 -8.30
CA THR A 177 0.52 20.25 -8.30
C THR A 177 0.85 21.47 -7.48
N ASP A 178 0.48 22.63 -8.02
CA ASP A 178 0.71 23.93 -7.37
C ASP A 178 -0.25 24.23 -6.20
N TYR A 179 -1.22 23.34 -5.91
CA TYR A 179 -2.21 23.50 -4.83
C TYR A 179 -1.93 22.57 -3.64
N PRO A 180 -1.45 23.09 -2.49
CA PRO A 180 -1.00 22.28 -1.36
C PRO A 180 -2.10 21.79 -0.39
N ILE A 181 -3.39 22.11 -0.58
CA ILE A 181 -4.23 22.30 0.62
C ILE A 181 -5.06 21.09 1.09
N LEU A 182 -5.25 19.99 0.34
CA LEU A 182 -6.09 18.89 0.87
C LEU A 182 -5.55 17.47 0.71
N PHE A 183 -4.57 17.24 -0.18
CA PHE A 183 -3.96 15.93 -0.35
C PHE A 183 -2.51 16.14 -0.80
N GLY A 184 -1.55 15.99 0.12
CA GLY A 184 -0.14 16.34 -0.05
C GLY A 184 0.42 16.21 -1.48
N TYR A 185 0.92 17.33 -2.00
CA TYR A 185 1.85 17.61 -3.11
C TYR A 185 1.71 16.93 -4.49
N TYR A 186 0.87 15.91 -4.66
CA TYR A 186 0.73 15.22 -5.96
C TYR A 186 -0.72 14.79 -6.21
N LEU A 187 -1.40 15.43 -7.16
CA LEU A 187 -2.57 14.83 -7.80
C LEU A 187 -2.06 13.78 -8.80
N LEU A 188 -2.11 12.51 -8.40
CA LEU A 188 -2.11 11.42 -9.35
C LEU A 188 -3.36 11.60 -10.21
N ARG A 189 -3.22 11.95 -11.50
CA ARG A 189 -4.35 11.84 -12.43
C ARG A 189 -4.74 10.37 -12.44
N PRO A 190 -5.91 9.99 -11.90
CA PRO A 190 -6.29 8.59 -11.88
C PRO A 190 -6.39 8.14 -13.33
N CYS A 191 -5.75 7.03 -13.64
CA CYS A 191 -5.80 6.47 -14.97
C CYS A 191 -6.77 5.32 -15.01
N THR A 192 -7.39 5.15 -16.18
CA THR A 192 -8.39 4.12 -16.39
C THR A 192 -7.75 2.74 -16.20
N VAL A 193 -8.34 1.97 -15.30
CA VAL A 193 -8.15 0.53 -15.27
C VAL A 193 -9.37 -0.11 -15.88
N ALA A 194 -9.20 -0.71 -17.05
CA ALA A 194 -10.22 -1.49 -17.70
C ALA A 194 -10.15 -2.92 -17.14
N VAL A 195 -11.28 -3.45 -16.67
CA VAL A 195 -11.34 -4.80 -16.09
C VAL A 195 -12.42 -5.57 -16.84
N GLN A 196 -12.00 -6.37 -17.82
CA GLN A 196 -12.93 -7.15 -18.61
C GLN A 196 -13.74 -8.11 -17.71
N PRO A 197 -15.00 -8.43 -18.05
CA PRO A 197 -15.78 -9.42 -17.33
C PRO A 197 -15.02 -10.74 -17.15
N GLY A 198 -14.97 -11.23 -15.91
CA GLY A 198 -14.23 -12.43 -15.57
C GLY A 198 -12.71 -12.27 -15.49
N ALA A 199 -12.15 -11.06 -15.53
CA ALA A 199 -10.70 -10.85 -15.35
C ALA A 199 -10.21 -11.08 -13.90
N ILE A 200 -11.10 -11.04 -12.91
CA ILE A 200 -10.77 -11.26 -11.51
C ILE A 200 -11.02 -12.74 -11.16
N PRO A 201 -10.00 -13.50 -10.76
CA PRO A 201 -10.17 -14.92 -10.44
C PRO A 201 -10.89 -15.12 -9.10
N PRO A 202 -11.70 -16.19 -8.96
CA PRO A 202 -12.45 -16.47 -7.73
C PRO A 202 -11.54 -16.86 -6.55
N SER A 203 -10.30 -17.27 -6.81
CA SER A 203 -9.30 -17.62 -5.80
C SER A 203 -8.66 -16.41 -5.10
N LEU A 204 -8.97 -15.19 -5.56
CA LEU A 204 -8.33 -13.98 -5.09
C LEU A 204 -8.69 -13.72 -3.63
N THR A 205 -7.68 -13.67 -2.75
CA THR A 205 -7.86 -13.40 -1.32
C THR A 205 -7.53 -11.95 -0.97
N ASN A 206 -6.63 -11.32 -1.72
CA ASN A 206 -6.16 -9.96 -1.44
C ASN A 206 -6.13 -9.14 -2.74
N ALA A 207 -6.80 -8.00 -2.72
CA ALA A 207 -6.83 -7.07 -3.83
C ALA A 207 -6.45 -5.67 -3.37
N THR A 208 -5.57 -5.01 -4.13
CA THR A 208 -5.17 -3.63 -3.88
C THR A 208 -5.23 -2.86 -5.19
N PHE A 209 -5.94 -1.74 -5.17
CA PHE A 209 -6.03 -0.83 -6.30
C PHE A 209 -5.65 0.57 -5.84
N LEU A 210 -4.64 1.16 -6.48
CA LEU A 210 -4.10 2.47 -6.12
C LEU A 210 -4.23 3.41 -7.33
N CYS A 211 -4.93 4.53 -7.15
CA CYS A 211 -5.09 5.59 -8.16
C CYS A 211 -5.70 5.10 -9.48
N CYS A 212 -6.66 4.18 -9.38
CA CYS A 212 -7.31 3.56 -10.52
C CYS A 212 -8.70 4.17 -10.77
N ALA A 213 -9.04 4.45 -12.02
CA ALA A 213 -10.42 4.72 -12.42
C ALA A 213 -11.07 3.47 -12.99
N MET A 214 -12.04 2.89 -12.29
CA MET A 214 -12.61 1.58 -12.61
C MET A 214 -14.14 1.54 -12.58
N PRO A 215 -14.81 1.90 -13.68
CA PRO A 215 -16.27 1.79 -13.74
C PRO A 215 -16.77 0.33 -13.60
N GLU A 216 -15.97 -0.64 -14.02
CA GLU A 216 -16.34 -2.07 -14.07
C GLU A 216 -15.87 -2.88 -12.85
N LEU A 217 -15.08 -2.29 -11.96
CA LEU A 217 -14.55 -2.98 -10.78
C LEU A 217 -15.65 -3.63 -9.93
N PRO A 218 -16.79 -2.97 -9.65
CA PRO A 218 -17.82 -3.59 -8.84
C PRO A 218 -18.25 -4.95 -9.40
N ALA A 219 -18.63 -5.00 -10.68
CA ALA A 219 -19.04 -6.24 -11.33
C ALA A 219 -17.92 -7.29 -11.33
N ALA A 220 -16.68 -6.87 -11.56
CA ALA A 220 -15.53 -7.78 -11.57
C ALA A 220 -15.21 -8.39 -10.20
N LEU A 221 -15.32 -7.62 -9.11
CA LEU A 221 -15.05 -8.11 -7.75
C LEU A 221 -16.12 -9.07 -7.24
N SER A 222 -17.35 -9.01 -7.76
CA SER A 222 -18.43 -9.91 -7.34
C SER A 222 -18.12 -11.41 -7.54
N ALA A 223 -17.18 -11.73 -8.44
CA ALA A 223 -16.70 -13.10 -8.65
C ALA A 223 -15.73 -13.60 -7.56
N ALA A 224 -15.09 -12.69 -6.82
CA ALA A 224 -14.10 -13.00 -5.78
C ALA A 224 -14.76 -13.06 -4.39
N THR A 225 -15.73 -13.96 -4.20
CA THR A 225 -16.44 -14.13 -2.92
C THR A 225 -15.53 -14.58 -1.77
N GLY A 226 -14.36 -15.14 -2.08
CA GLY A 226 -13.32 -15.51 -1.11
C GLY A 226 -12.35 -14.38 -0.72
N LEU A 227 -12.60 -13.15 -1.17
CA LEU A 227 -11.73 -12.00 -0.89
C LEU A 227 -11.74 -11.66 0.61
N ARG A 228 -10.56 -11.70 1.23
CA ARG A 228 -10.34 -11.37 2.64
C ARG A 228 -9.85 -9.95 2.85
N GLN A 229 -9.10 -9.42 1.90
CA GLN A 229 -8.51 -8.08 2.00
C GLN A 229 -8.78 -7.28 0.73
N LEU A 230 -9.37 -6.10 0.90
CA LEU A 230 -9.59 -5.15 -0.18
C LEU A 230 -9.06 -3.78 0.22
N ARG A 231 -8.13 -3.25 -0.58
CA ARG A 231 -7.65 -1.87 -0.47
C ARG A 231 -7.96 -1.12 -1.75
N LEU A 232 -8.72 -0.04 -1.63
CA LEU A 232 -8.97 0.95 -2.67
C LEU A 232 -8.44 2.28 -2.18
N GLU A 233 -7.43 2.82 -2.86
CA GLU A 233 -6.85 4.11 -2.51
C GLU A 233 -6.93 5.06 -3.69
N ARG A 234 -7.49 6.26 -3.48
CA ARG A 234 -7.63 7.30 -4.52
C ARG A 234 -8.29 6.78 -5.80
N CYS A 235 -9.22 5.84 -5.69
CA CYS A 235 -9.96 5.30 -6.83
C CYS A 235 -11.20 6.17 -7.11
N ALA A 236 -11.51 6.43 -8.38
CA ALA A 236 -12.66 7.25 -8.78
C ALA A 236 -13.34 6.65 -10.01
N VAL A 237 -14.67 6.62 -10.09
CA VAL A 237 -15.32 6.00 -11.26
C VAL A 237 -15.30 6.87 -12.50
N ARG A 238 -15.21 8.20 -12.39
CA ARG A 238 -15.04 9.11 -13.54
C ARG A 238 -14.31 10.40 -13.17
N PHE A 239 -13.14 10.64 -13.75
CA PHE A 239 -12.55 11.98 -13.88
C PHE A 239 -12.79 12.43 -15.33
N GLY A 240 -13.68 13.40 -15.57
CA GLY A 240 -13.78 13.98 -16.93
C GLY A 240 -15.10 14.58 -17.38
N SER A 241 -16.20 14.43 -16.65
CA SER A 241 -17.40 15.24 -16.88
C SER A 241 -17.50 16.29 -15.80
N ALA A 242 -17.69 17.56 -16.16
CA ALA A 242 -17.87 18.69 -15.25
C ALA A 242 -19.21 18.65 -14.47
N GLY A 243 -19.63 17.45 -14.05
CA GLY A 243 -20.70 17.22 -13.09
C GLY A 243 -20.14 16.48 -11.87
N PRO A 244 -20.90 16.37 -10.76
CA PRO A 244 -20.48 15.61 -9.59
C PRO A 244 -20.11 14.20 -10.07
N ALA A 245 -18.82 13.89 -10.01
CA ALA A 245 -18.30 12.59 -10.36
C ALA A 245 -18.89 11.58 -9.35
N ALA A 246 -19.95 10.89 -9.76
CA ALA A 246 -20.58 9.86 -8.95
C ALA A 246 -19.52 8.84 -8.52
N ALA A 247 -19.59 8.44 -7.26
CA ALA A 247 -18.68 7.45 -6.71
C ALA A 247 -18.86 6.13 -7.47
N PRO A 248 -17.90 5.19 -7.39
CA PRO A 248 -18.24 3.81 -7.69
C PRO A 248 -19.45 3.42 -6.84
N LEU A 249 -20.45 2.81 -7.50
CA LEU A 249 -21.44 1.97 -6.86
C LEU A 249 -20.73 0.74 -6.27
N MET A 250 -19.89 0.95 -5.25
CA MET A 250 -19.31 -0.09 -4.38
C MET A 250 -20.42 -0.84 -3.67
N GLY A 251 -21.55 -0.15 -3.53
CA GLY A 251 -22.85 -0.59 -3.11
C GLY A 251 -23.08 -2.12 -3.18
N PRO A 252 -23.67 -2.61 -4.27
CA PRO A 252 -24.07 -4.01 -4.40
C PRO A 252 -22.95 -5.06 -4.23
N VAL A 253 -21.69 -4.65 -4.21
CA VAL A 253 -20.54 -5.57 -4.26
C VAL A 253 -20.01 -5.86 -2.89
N LEU A 254 -19.96 -4.88 -2.00
CA LEU A 254 -19.52 -5.11 -0.62
C LEU A 254 -20.40 -6.17 0.06
N SER A 255 -21.70 -6.21 -0.20
CA SER A 255 -22.60 -7.24 0.34
C SER A 255 -22.29 -8.67 -0.16
N SER A 256 -21.61 -8.82 -1.29
CA SER A 256 -21.19 -10.12 -1.82
C SER A 256 -19.85 -10.62 -1.26
N LEU A 257 -19.05 -9.72 -0.66
CA LEU A 257 -17.72 -10.02 -0.14
C LEU A 257 -17.79 -10.42 1.34
N THR A 258 -18.64 -11.38 1.69
CA THR A 258 -18.89 -11.74 3.10
C THR A 258 -17.68 -12.30 3.84
N ALA A 259 -16.65 -12.77 3.12
CA ALA A 259 -15.40 -13.27 3.70
C ALA A 259 -14.38 -12.18 4.07
N LEU A 260 -14.73 -10.90 3.89
CA LEU A 260 -13.78 -9.80 4.07
C LEU A 260 -13.40 -9.62 5.56
N GLU A 261 -12.10 -9.69 5.83
CA GLU A 261 -11.50 -9.46 7.15
C GLU A 261 -10.92 -8.03 7.24
N LYS A 262 -10.50 -7.45 6.11
CA LYS A 262 -9.85 -6.14 6.04
C LYS A 262 -10.34 -5.31 4.85
N LEU A 263 -10.91 -4.14 5.14
CA LEU A 263 -11.36 -3.16 4.16
C LEU A 263 -10.63 -1.84 4.37
N GLU A 264 -9.93 -1.37 3.34
CA GLU A 264 -9.33 -0.04 3.31
C GLU A 264 -9.92 0.73 2.13
N LEU A 265 -10.74 1.75 2.39
CA LEU A 265 -11.26 2.70 1.40
C LEU A 265 -10.62 4.06 1.70
N LEU A 266 -9.44 4.28 1.16
CA LEU A 266 -8.60 5.44 1.48
C LEU A 266 -8.75 6.51 0.42
N ARG A 267 -8.90 7.78 0.82
CA ARG A 267 -8.94 8.91 -0.13
C ARG A 267 -10.00 8.75 -1.21
N MET A 268 -11.14 8.17 -0.83
CA MET A 268 -12.28 7.92 -1.69
C MET A 268 -13.32 9.02 -1.49
N ARG A 269 -14.11 9.32 -2.53
CA ARG A 269 -15.37 10.05 -2.36
C ARG A 269 -16.50 9.03 -2.37
N LEU A 270 -17.13 8.84 -1.23
CA LEU A 270 -18.23 7.91 -0.97
C LEU A 270 -19.54 8.70 -0.87
N THR A 271 -19.86 9.43 -1.95
CA THR A 271 -20.95 10.41 -2.00
C THR A 271 -22.30 9.82 -2.44
N ASP A 272 -22.37 8.54 -2.75
CA ASP A 272 -23.61 7.92 -3.22
C ASP A 272 -24.56 7.64 -2.05
N ASP A 273 -25.77 8.19 -2.14
CA ASP A 273 -26.85 8.14 -1.15
C ASP A 273 -27.04 6.71 -0.58
N HIS A 274 -26.53 6.50 0.64
CA HIS A 274 -26.85 5.40 1.56
C HIS A 274 -26.29 3.99 1.29
N SER A 275 -25.41 3.79 0.31
CA SER A 275 -25.00 2.41 -0.04
C SER A 275 -23.93 1.82 0.88
N VAL A 276 -22.80 2.51 1.13
CA VAL A 276 -21.64 1.90 1.79
C VAL A 276 -21.93 1.43 3.22
N PRO A 277 -22.46 2.29 4.14
CA PRO A 277 -22.75 1.85 5.51
C PRO A 277 -23.68 0.62 5.55
N ALA A 278 -24.79 0.67 4.81
CA ALA A 278 -25.77 -0.41 4.81
C ALA A 278 -25.19 -1.77 4.37
N GLN A 279 -24.17 -1.80 3.50
CA GLN A 279 -23.52 -3.05 3.12
C GLN A 279 -22.45 -3.53 4.08
N LEU A 280 -21.81 -2.61 4.82
CA LEU A 280 -20.87 -3.00 5.87
C LEU A 280 -21.56 -3.88 6.91
N ALA A 281 -22.86 -3.70 7.15
CA ALA A 281 -23.63 -4.55 8.06
C ALA A 281 -23.59 -6.06 7.70
N GLY A 282 -23.35 -6.41 6.43
CA GLY A 282 -23.19 -7.81 5.99
C GLY A 282 -21.80 -8.38 6.22
N LEU A 283 -20.80 -7.55 6.54
CA LEU A 283 -19.39 -7.95 6.69
C LEU A 283 -19.09 -8.36 8.13
N THR A 284 -19.74 -9.40 8.64
CA THR A 284 -19.63 -9.83 10.04
C THR A 284 -18.24 -10.32 10.45
N HIS A 285 -17.40 -10.68 9.47
CA HIS A 285 -16.00 -11.10 9.66
C HIS A 285 -15.00 -9.94 9.61
N LEU A 286 -15.45 -8.71 9.39
CA LEU A 286 -14.58 -7.56 9.25
C LEU A 286 -13.86 -7.25 10.58
N GLN A 287 -12.54 -7.28 10.55
CA GLN A 287 -11.67 -7.01 11.71
C GLN A 287 -10.99 -5.64 11.59
N HIS A 288 -10.82 -5.13 10.38
CA HIS A 288 -10.13 -3.89 10.10
C HIS A 288 -10.91 -3.08 9.07
N LEU A 289 -11.36 -1.90 9.45
CA LEU A 289 -12.03 -0.93 8.60
C LEU A 289 -11.25 0.39 8.62
N ASP A 290 -10.73 0.79 7.47
CA ASP A 290 -10.03 2.05 7.30
C ASP A 290 -10.71 2.90 6.24
N LEU A 291 -11.30 4.02 6.68
CA LEU A 291 -11.92 5.04 5.83
C LEU A 291 -11.12 6.35 5.88
N SER A 292 -9.81 6.28 6.14
CA SER A 292 -8.97 7.47 6.27
C SER A 292 -8.91 8.29 4.98
N ASP A 293 -8.86 9.61 5.14
CA ASP A 293 -8.98 10.64 4.10
C ASP A 293 -10.17 10.48 3.15
N SER A 294 -11.20 9.70 3.48
CA SER A 294 -12.37 9.52 2.63
C SER A 294 -13.50 10.48 2.98
N LEU A 295 -14.18 10.99 1.95
CA LEU A 295 -15.35 11.85 2.08
C LEU A 295 -16.61 10.99 2.06
N LEU A 296 -17.32 10.90 3.18
CA LEU A 296 -18.65 10.28 3.25
C LEU A 296 -19.72 11.27 2.76
N CYS A 297 -20.85 10.74 2.28
CA CYS A 297 -22.03 11.56 1.98
C CYS A 297 -22.57 12.22 3.26
N GLU A 298 -23.40 13.25 3.11
CA GLU A 298 -24.11 13.86 4.24
C GLU A 298 -24.89 12.79 5.01
N GLY A 299 -24.71 12.74 6.33
CA GLY A 299 -25.32 11.72 7.20
C GLY A 299 -24.71 10.30 7.08
N GLY A 300 -23.74 10.08 6.17
CA GLY A 300 -23.08 8.79 5.97
C GLY A 300 -22.34 8.28 7.21
N GLU A 301 -21.84 9.21 8.02
CA GLU A 301 -21.22 8.96 9.33
C GLU A 301 -22.19 8.35 10.35
N GLN A 302 -23.41 8.91 10.47
CA GLN A 302 -24.43 8.36 11.37
C GLN A 302 -24.99 7.04 10.85
N ALA A 303 -25.14 6.92 9.52
CA ALA A 303 -25.45 5.65 8.90
C ALA A 303 -24.38 4.60 9.23
N LEU A 304 -23.10 4.98 9.24
CA LEU A 304 -22.00 4.09 9.64
C LEU A 304 -22.11 3.69 11.12
N CYS A 305 -22.41 4.62 12.03
CA CYS A 305 -22.67 4.31 13.43
C CYS A 305 -23.78 3.27 13.61
N SER A 306 -24.84 3.33 12.80
CA SER A 306 -25.94 2.35 12.84
C SER A 306 -25.52 0.92 12.48
N THR A 307 -24.38 0.76 11.81
CA THR A 307 -23.86 -0.53 11.32
C THR A 307 -22.92 -1.22 12.30
N PHE A 308 -22.36 -0.46 13.24
CA PHE A 308 -21.42 -0.96 14.24
C PHE A 308 -21.92 -2.20 15.01
N PRO A 309 -23.19 -2.30 15.44
CA PRO A 309 -23.68 -3.50 16.12
C PRO A 309 -23.53 -4.79 15.31
N HIS A 310 -23.47 -4.71 13.97
CA HIS A 310 -23.26 -5.85 13.09
C HIS A 310 -21.78 -6.21 12.92
N LEU A 311 -20.87 -5.27 13.14
CA LEU A 311 -19.42 -5.41 12.99
C LEU A 311 -18.77 -5.94 14.28
N SER A 312 -19.32 -7.03 14.83
CA SER A 312 -18.88 -7.59 16.12
C SER A 312 -17.42 -8.06 16.16
N SER A 313 -16.81 -8.34 15.00
CA SER A 313 -15.41 -8.74 14.88
C SER A 313 -14.43 -7.57 14.74
N LEU A 314 -14.92 -6.32 14.67
CA LEU A 314 -14.11 -5.17 14.33
C LEU A 314 -13.14 -4.82 15.47
N THR A 315 -11.83 -4.89 15.17
CA THR A 315 -10.75 -4.60 16.12
C THR A 315 -10.05 -3.28 15.85
N PHE A 316 -10.09 -2.82 14.59
CA PHE A 316 -9.49 -1.59 14.12
C PHE A 316 -10.53 -0.79 13.33
N LEU A 317 -10.68 0.48 13.69
CA LEU A 317 -11.52 1.44 12.98
C LEU A 317 -10.74 2.75 12.78
N SER A 318 -10.58 3.17 11.54
CA SER A 318 -10.07 4.50 11.21
C SER A 318 -11.11 5.26 10.41
N LEU A 319 -11.47 6.44 10.89
CA LEU A 319 -12.39 7.37 10.24
C LEU A 319 -11.65 8.68 10.01
N ALA A 320 -11.91 9.28 8.85
CA ALA A 320 -11.37 10.60 8.55
C ALA A 320 -12.42 11.67 8.36
N ALA A 321 -11.93 12.88 8.59
CA ALA A 321 -12.48 14.19 8.34
C ALA A 321 -13.17 14.36 6.96
N GLY A 322 -14.44 14.01 6.89
CA GLY A 322 -15.34 14.43 5.81
C GLY A 322 -16.43 15.38 6.33
N SER A 323 -16.10 16.67 6.48
CA SER A 323 -17.00 17.82 6.73
C SER A 323 -18.08 17.80 7.84
N THR A 324 -18.42 16.69 8.49
CA THR A 324 -19.49 16.64 9.52
C THR A 324 -19.20 15.78 10.74
N ALA A 325 -17.98 15.23 10.85
CA ALA A 325 -17.59 14.20 11.82
C ALA A 325 -17.66 14.59 13.31
N GLY A 326 -18.08 15.81 13.64
CA GLY A 326 -18.03 16.34 15.01
C GLY A 326 -18.94 15.67 16.04
N ASN A 327 -19.87 14.80 15.63
CA ASN A 327 -20.83 14.17 16.55
C ASN A 327 -21.15 12.70 16.20
N LEU A 328 -20.15 11.86 15.95
CA LEU A 328 -20.35 10.43 15.74
C LEU A 328 -21.00 9.77 16.98
N THR A 329 -22.31 9.52 16.94
CA THR A 329 -23.07 8.91 18.04
C THR A 329 -23.38 7.46 17.71
N ALA A 330 -22.82 6.54 18.49
CA ALA A 330 -23.12 5.12 18.41
C ALA A 330 -23.69 4.61 19.73
N ALA A 331 -24.49 3.54 19.67
CA ALA A 331 -25.01 2.91 20.88
C ALA A 331 -23.85 2.42 21.77
N PRO A 332 -23.94 2.59 23.11
CA PRO A 332 -22.91 2.11 24.01
C PRO A 332 -22.65 0.61 23.83
N GLY A 333 -21.38 0.21 23.79
CA GLY A 333 -20.98 -1.18 23.54
C GLY A 333 -21.25 -1.72 22.13
N ALA A 334 -21.60 -0.90 21.15
CA ALA A 334 -21.83 -1.34 19.77
C ALA A 334 -20.59 -1.94 19.08
N LEU A 335 -19.38 -1.63 19.57
CA LEU A 335 -18.10 -2.11 19.06
C LEU A 335 -17.33 -2.89 20.15
N PRO A 336 -17.82 -4.07 20.57
CA PRO A 336 -17.29 -4.76 21.74
C PRO A 336 -15.86 -5.31 21.55
N ALA A 337 -15.44 -5.56 20.31
CA ALA A 337 -14.11 -6.08 20.00
C ALA A 337 -13.09 -4.99 19.65
N LEU A 338 -13.50 -3.71 19.60
CA LEU A 338 -12.65 -2.64 19.09
C LEU A 338 -11.52 -2.33 20.07
N ARG A 339 -10.28 -2.39 19.57
CA ARG A 339 -9.07 -2.13 20.33
C ARG A 339 -8.37 -0.88 19.87
N GLU A 340 -8.49 -0.54 18.59
CA GLU A 340 -7.86 0.61 18.00
C GLU A 340 -8.89 1.47 17.26
N LEU A 341 -8.93 2.75 17.63
CA LEU A 341 -9.79 3.75 17.04
C LEU A 341 -8.93 4.94 16.62
N ARG A 342 -9.10 5.37 15.38
CA ARG A 342 -8.46 6.57 14.86
C ARG A 342 -9.52 7.51 14.34
N LEU A 343 -9.54 8.71 14.91
CA LEU A 343 -10.45 9.78 14.56
C LEU A 343 -9.59 10.98 14.18
N LEU A 344 -9.20 11.03 12.91
CA LEU A 344 -8.49 12.18 12.35
C LEU A 344 -9.51 13.14 11.81
N LEU A 345 -9.96 14.00 12.69
CA LEU A 345 -10.97 15.00 12.40
C LEU A 345 -10.29 16.28 11.91
N PRO A 346 -10.97 17.11 11.10
CA PRO A 346 -10.36 18.32 10.60
C PRO A 346 -10.24 19.33 11.75
N SER A 347 -9.23 20.19 11.66
CA SER A 347 -8.82 21.13 12.71
C SER A 347 -9.86 22.21 13.02
N ASP A 348 -10.77 22.48 12.08
CA ASP A 348 -11.79 23.54 12.10
C ASP A 348 -13.04 23.18 12.92
N CYS A 349 -13.07 22.04 13.58
CA CYS A 349 -14.22 21.60 14.37
C CYS A 349 -14.02 21.89 15.86
N GLU A 350 -14.55 23.01 16.32
CA GLU A 350 -14.38 23.51 17.70
C GLU A 350 -15.18 22.74 18.78
N ASP A 351 -16.26 22.05 18.41
CA ASP A 351 -17.21 21.40 19.34
C ASP A 351 -17.33 19.88 19.14
N GLN A 352 -16.20 19.20 18.98
CA GLN A 352 -16.22 17.76 18.75
C GLN A 352 -16.44 17.02 20.04
N ARG A 353 -17.59 16.34 20.15
CA ARG A 353 -17.76 15.33 21.19
C ARG A 353 -17.28 14.00 20.64
N LEU A 354 -16.75 13.16 21.51
CA LEU A 354 -16.41 11.77 21.20
C LEU A 354 -17.45 10.76 21.73
N PRO A 355 -18.77 10.87 21.44
CA PRO A 355 -19.74 9.93 21.97
C PRO A 355 -19.52 8.50 21.46
N VAL A 356 -18.82 8.35 20.33
CA VAL A 356 -18.39 7.05 19.81
C VAL A 356 -17.50 6.25 20.79
N LEU A 357 -16.80 6.90 21.73
CA LEU A 357 -16.00 6.18 22.73
C LEU A 357 -16.86 5.27 23.61
N ALA A 358 -18.11 5.65 23.88
CA ALA A 358 -19.05 4.81 24.63
C ALA A 358 -19.36 3.49 23.88
N ALA A 359 -19.19 3.46 22.56
CA ALA A 359 -19.38 2.25 21.76
C ALA A 359 -18.23 1.24 21.94
N ALA A 360 -17.05 1.66 22.38
CA ALA A 360 -15.83 0.85 22.43
C ALA A 360 -15.23 0.77 23.86
N PRO A 361 -15.86 0.05 24.79
CA PRO A 361 -15.42 0.00 26.20
C PRO A 361 -14.06 -0.69 26.43
N HIS A 362 -13.57 -1.45 25.45
CA HIS A 362 -12.30 -2.19 25.51
C HIS A 362 -11.19 -1.53 24.67
N LEU A 363 -11.34 -0.24 24.37
CA LEU A 363 -10.38 0.50 23.56
C LEU A 363 -9.01 0.56 24.25
N GLN A 364 -7.95 0.27 23.50
CA GLN A 364 -6.56 0.22 23.98
C GLN A 364 -5.71 1.33 23.35
N HIS A 365 -5.95 1.59 22.07
CA HIS A 365 -5.22 2.57 21.26
C HIS A 365 -6.20 3.58 20.70
N LEU A 366 -5.97 4.85 21.00
CA LEU A 366 -6.76 5.94 20.45
C LEU A 366 -5.84 6.92 19.72
N MET A 367 -6.25 7.34 18.54
CA MET A 367 -5.66 8.49 17.85
C MET A 367 -6.71 9.57 17.65
N VAL A 368 -6.41 10.79 18.08
CA VAL A 368 -7.29 11.97 17.98
C VAL A 368 -6.50 13.22 17.61
N CYS A 369 -7.20 14.27 17.19
CA CYS A 369 -6.62 15.60 17.11
C CYS A 369 -6.44 16.20 18.52
N GLY A 370 -5.46 17.07 18.70
CA GLY A 370 -5.22 17.76 19.96
C GLY A 370 -6.40 18.63 20.38
N SER A 371 -7.10 19.27 19.43
CA SER A 371 -8.27 20.10 19.71
C SER A 371 -9.36 19.30 20.43
N THR A 372 -9.50 18.02 20.09
CA THR A 372 -10.45 17.11 20.73
C THR A 372 -10.17 16.91 22.22
N LEU A 373 -8.91 17.00 22.66
CA LEU A 373 -8.52 16.83 24.06
C LEU A 373 -8.67 18.10 24.91
N LEU A 374 -8.87 19.26 24.28
CA LEU A 374 -9.08 20.53 24.99
C LEU A 374 -10.51 20.70 25.51
N CYS A 375 -11.43 19.80 25.13
CA CYS A 375 -12.80 19.76 25.63
C CYS A 375 -12.91 18.83 26.87
N ASP A 376 -13.26 19.39 28.02
CA ASP A 376 -13.40 18.64 29.28
C ASP A 376 -14.33 17.42 29.17
N SER A 377 -15.40 17.53 28.38
CA SER A 377 -16.35 16.41 28.19
C SER A 377 -15.71 15.19 27.50
N ASN A 378 -14.74 15.41 26.61
CA ASN A 378 -14.00 14.31 25.98
C ASN A 378 -12.98 13.71 26.95
N VAL A 379 -12.34 14.53 27.78
CA VAL A 379 -11.42 14.04 28.82
C VAL A 379 -12.16 13.13 29.79
N GLU A 380 -13.35 13.52 30.25
CA GLU A 380 -14.19 12.66 31.09
C GLU A 380 -14.57 11.35 30.37
N ALA A 381 -14.93 11.41 29.08
CA ALA A 381 -15.22 10.21 28.31
C ALA A 381 -14.00 9.27 28.23
N LEU A 382 -12.79 9.81 28.04
CA LEU A 382 -11.55 9.03 28.01
C LEU A 382 -11.23 8.40 29.35
N ARG A 383 -11.52 9.07 30.47
CA ARG A 383 -11.34 8.50 31.83
C ARG A 383 -12.23 7.27 32.06
N THR A 384 -13.34 7.15 31.33
CA THR A 384 -14.20 5.95 31.41
C THR A 384 -13.63 4.73 30.69
N LEU A 385 -12.50 4.84 29.99
CA LEU A 385 -11.87 3.75 29.24
C LEU A 385 -10.77 3.07 30.08
N PRO A 386 -11.05 1.95 30.77
CA PRO A 386 -10.11 1.36 31.72
C PRO A 386 -8.90 0.68 31.04
N GLN A 387 -8.96 0.44 29.73
CA GLN A 387 -7.92 -0.26 28.98
C GLN A 387 -7.09 0.65 28.07
N LEU A 388 -7.38 1.96 28.05
CA LEU A 388 -6.69 2.89 27.16
C LEU A 388 -5.23 3.07 27.60
N CYS A 389 -4.33 2.36 26.94
CA CYS A 389 -2.91 2.31 27.29
C CYS A 389 -2.02 3.18 26.40
N SER A 390 -2.51 3.54 25.21
CA SER A 390 -1.79 4.35 24.24
C SER A 390 -2.68 5.42 23.61
N LEU A 391 -2.18 6.64 23.57
CA LEU A 391 -2.84 7.80 22.98
C LEU A 391 -1.90 8.47 21.97
N ALA A 392 -2.34 8.59 20.72
CA ALA A 392 -1.68 9.41 19.71
C ALA A 392 -2.47 10.70 19.52
N VAL A 393 -1.78 11.84 19.63
CA VAL A 393 -2.36 13.18 19.53
C VAL A 393 -1.77 13.87 18.33
N GLN A 394 -2.59 14.11 17.31
CA GLN A 394 -2.20 14.92 16.16
C GLN A 394 -2.36 16.39 16.50
N LEU A 395 -1.30 17.17 16.31
CA LEU A 395 -1.24 18.59 16.54
C LEU A 395 -1.13 19.27 15.17
N PRO A 396 -2.27 19.66 14.57
CA PRO A 396 -2.27 20.34 13.29
C PRO A 396 -1.71 21.76 13.44
N HIS A 397 -1.07 22.25 12.38
CA HIS A 397 -0.58 23.62 12.30
C HIS A 397 -1.71 24.55 11.84
N THR A 398 -2.67 24.86 12.71
CA THR A 398 -3.72 25.86 12.45
C THR A 398 -3.76 26.94 13.51
N GLU A 399 -4.06 28.17 13.10
CA GLU A 399 -4.16 29.33 14.02
C GLU A 399 -5.10 29.04 15.19
N GLU A 400 -6.25 28.39 14.94
CA GLU A 400 -7.19 28.04 16.02
C GLU A 400 -6.58 27.06 17.03
N MET A 401 -5.77 26.10 16.55
CA MET A 401 -5.08 25.14 17.40
C MET A 401 -4.03 25.83 18.27
N TRP A 402 -3.32 26.81 17.70
CA TRP A 402 -2.32 27.61 18.40
C TRP A 402 -2.95 28.51 19.45
N ASP A 403 -4.06 29.18 19.12
CA ASP A 403 -4.82 29.98 20.08
C ASP A 403 -5.38 29.12 21.22
N ALA A 404 -5.77 27.87 20.91
CA ALA A 404 -6.26 26.93 21.90
C ALA A 404 -5.15 26.29 22.76
N ILE A 405 -3.92 26.19 22.26
CA ILE A 405 -2.70 25.77 22.97
C ILE A 405 -1.82 26.99 23.27
N ASP A 406 -2.40 27.98 23.94
CA ASP A 406 -1.60 28.92 24.71
C ASP A 406 -0.97 28.20 25.93
N ALA A 407 -0.23 28.93 26.77
CA ALA A 407 0.36 28.36 27.99
C ALA A 407 -0.67 27.66 28.91
N SER A 408 -1.94 28.11 28.90
CA SER A 408 -3.02 27.48 29.66
C SER A 408 -3.56 26.22 28.97
N GLY A 409 -3.65 26.21 27.64
CA GLY A 409 -4.03 25.07 26.82
C GLY A 409 -3.03 23.92 26.90
N ALA A 410 -1.73 24.22 26.84
CA ALA A 410 -0.67 23.23 27.01
C ALA A 410 -0.77 22.54 28.39
N LEU A 411 -0.95 23.32 29.47
CA LEU A 411 -1.11 22.76 30.80
C LEU A 411 -2.39 21.91 30.93
N ARG A 412 -3.51 22.40 30.38
CA ARG A 412 -4.78 21.64 30.33
C ARG A 412 -4.61 20.32 29.58
N LEU A 413 -3.91 20.32 28.46
CA LEU A 413 -3.62 19.11 27.68
C LEU A 413 -2.76 18.11 28.50
N ILE A 414 -1.71 18.59 29.17
CA ILE A 414 -0.85 17.76 30.03
C ILE A 414 -1.68 17.15 31.17
N ASP A 415 -2.48 17.95 31.87
CA ASP A 415 -3.29 17.48 32.99
C ASP A 415 -4.42 16.55 32.53
N ALA A 416 -5.03 16.82 31.36
CA ALA A 416 -6.02 15.94 30.75
C ALA A 416 -5.42 14.55 30.46
N ILE A 417 -4.29 14.52 29.75
CA ILE A 417 -3.57 13.27 29.42
C ILE A 417 -3.12 12.55 30.69
N ALA A 418 -2.55 13.28 31.66
CA ALA A 418 -2.07 12.71 32.91
C ALA A 418 -3.18 12.22 33.84
N SER A 419 -4.41 12.68 33.64
CA SER A 419 -5.57 12.18 34.39
C SER A 419 -6.09 10.83 33.90
N LEU A 420 -5.56 10.28 32.80
CA LEU A 420 -5.98 9.00 32.24
C LEU A 420 -5.29 7.84 32.99
N PRO A 421 -6.04 7.02 33.75
CA PRO A 421 -5.46 6.13 34.77
C PRO A 421 -4.67 4.95 34.20
N ALA A 422 -5.01 4.50 32.98
CA ALA A 422 -4.39 3.34 32.33
C ALA A 422 -3.32 3.74 31.30
N LEU A 423 -3.11 5.04 31.08
CA LEU A 423 -2.29 5.53 29.99
C LEU A 423 -0.81 5.34 30.30
N SER A 424 -0.12 4.59 29.45
CA SER A 424 1.30 4.30 29.59
C SER A 424 2.16 5.02 28.56
N TYR A 425 1.58 5.35 27.41
CA TYR A 425 2.30 5.84 26.26
C TYR A 425 1.52 6.91 25.49
N VAL A 426 2.21 8.01 25.19
CA VAL A 426 1.68 9.11 24.38
C VAL A 426 2.60 9.37 23.19
N LEU A 427 2.02 9.56 22.03
CA LEU A 427 2.71 10.11 20.87
C LEU A 427 2.13 11.45 20.49
N LEU A 428 2.99 12.45 20.44
CA LEU A 428 2.67 13.74 19.90
C LEU A 428 3.09 13.77 18.44
N MET A 429 2.14 14.01 17.55
CA MET A 429 2.38 14.08 16.12
C MET A 429 2.27 15.51 15.64
N PHE A 430 3.40 16.09 15.29
CA PHE A 430 3.50 17.47 14.83
C PHE A 430 3.41 17.50 13.32
N GLN A 431 2.67 18.45 12.76
CA GLN A 431 2.53 18.55 11.30
C GLN A 431 3.87 18.90 10.61
N ASP A 432 4.64 19.76 11.25
CA ASP A 432 5.92 20.25 10.76
C ASP A 432 6.87 20.51 11.92
N LYS A 433 8.12 20.79 11.56
CA LYS A 433 9.21 21.00 12.50
C LYS A 433 9.07 22.31 13.28
N GLU A 434 8.45 23.33 12.68
CA GLU A 434 8.21 24.61 13.35
C GLU A 434 7.23 24.43 14.53
N THR A 435 6.20 23.60 14.33
CA THR A 435 5.25 23.21 15.37
C THR A 435 5.92 22.41 16.49
N GLU A 436 6.86 21.51 16.16
CA GLU A 436 7.61 20.75 17.15
C GLU A 436 8.57 21.63 17.98
N GLU A 437 9.17 22.65 17.36
CA GLU A 437 10.16 23.54 17.99
C GLU A 437 9.53 24.74 18.75
N ASP A 438 8.20 24.93 18.67
CA ASP A 438 7.52 26.02 19.36
C ASP A 438 7.62 25.92 20.89
N GLU A 439 7.80 27.08 21.54
CA GLU A 439 8.03 27.17 22.99
C GLU A 439 6.88 26.56 23.80
N HIS A 440 5.63 26.67 23.36
CA HIS A 440 4.46 26.12 24.06
C HIS A 440 4.48 24.60 24.03
N PHE A 441 4.80 24.00 22.88
CA PHE A 441 4.93 22.54 22.73
C PHE A 441 6.17 21.98 23.42
N GLY A 442 7.24 22.79 23.48
CA GLY A 442 8.44 22.49 24.24
C GLY A 442 8.18 22.20 25.73
N THR A 443 7.05 22.68 26.28
CA THR A 443 6.65 22.38 27.67
C THR A 443 5.84 21.08 27.83
N ILE A 444 5.15 20.62 26.78
CA ILE A 444 4.25 19.45 26.85
C ILE A 444 5.05 18.16 27.07
N LEU A 445 6.14 17.98 26.30
CA LEU A 445 6.95 16.77 26.39
C LEU A 445 7.60 16.61 27.80
N PRO A 446 8.30 17.61 28.36
CA PRO A 446 8.81 17.54 29.73
C PRO A 446 7.69 17.41 30.77
N GLY A 447 6.57 18.10 30.58
CA GLY A 447 5.43 18.06 31.51
C GLY A 447 4.84 16.66 31.64
N LEU A 448 4.62 15.96 30.52
CA LEU A 448 4.15 14.57 30.53
C LEU A 448 5.19 13.60 31.10
N GLN A 449 6.48 13.79 30.79
CA GLN A 449 7.56 12.99 31.36
C GLN A 449 7.67 13.14 32.89
N GLN A 450 7.48 14.36 33.41
CA GLN A 450 7.44 14.63 34.86
C GLN A 450 6.26 13.91 35.55
N ARG A 451 5.19 13.58 34.81
CA ARG A 451 4.06 12.77 35.29
C ARG A 451 4.28 11.26 35.11
N ASN A 452 5.50 10.82 34.77
CA ASN A 452 5.88 9.43 34.50
C ASN A 452 5.17 8.80 33.29
N ILE A 453 4.78 9.60 32.31
CA ILE A 453 4.18 9.10 31.07
C ILE A 453 5.30 8.97 30.03
N SER A 454 5.38 7.81 29.37
CA SER A 454 6.32 7.63 28.27
C SER A 454 5.81 8.42 27.06
N VAL A 455 6.61 9.36 26.56
CA VAL A 455 6.23 10.21 25.43
C VAL A 455 7.26 10.13 24.32
N ALA A 456 6.77 10.07 23.08
CA ALA A 456 7.54 10.30 21.87
C ALA A 456 6.93 11.46 21.06
N SER A 457 7.77 12.14 20.28
CA SER A 457 7.33 13.06 19.23
C SER A 457 7.68 12.49 17.84
N MET A 458 6.90 12.85 16.83
CA MET A 458 7.17 12.51 15.43
C MET A 458 6.58 13.56 14.49
N LEU A 459 7.27 13.83 13.38
CA LEU A 459 6.79 14.70 12.31
C LEU A 459 5.79 13.99 11.37
N SER A 460 4.70 14.65 11.00
CA SER A 460 3.62 14.08 10.17
C SER A 460 4.10 13.72 8.76
N SER A 461 5.11 14.42 8.25
CA SER A 461 5.77 14.14 6.97
C SER A 461 6.40 12.74 6.94
N ASP A 462 6.88 12.24 8.09
CA ASP A 462 7.40 10.88 8.23
C ASP A 462 6.28 9.84 8.46
N SER A 463 5.03 10.30 8.65
CA SER A 463 4.01 9.56 9.40
C SER A 463 3.01 8.76 8.58
N MET A 464 2.74 9.07 7.31
CA MET A 464 1.63 8.40 6.62
C MET A 464 1.79 6.87 6.57
N TYR A 465 3.03 6.39 6.52
CA TYR A 465 3.37 4.96 6.62
C TYR A 465 3.49 4.46 8.07
N LEU A 466 4.02 5.26 8.99
CA LEU A 466 4.21 4.88 10.40
C LEU A 466 2.87 4.82 11.16
N LEU A 467 1.91 5.67 10.77
CA LEU A 467 0.54 5.66 11.25
C LEU A 467 -0.07 4.29 11.10
N LEU A 468 -0.02 3.65 9.92
CA LEU A 468 -0.57 2.31 9.69
C LEU A 468 0.02 1.21 10.59
N HIS A 469 1.16 1.45 11.25
CA HIS A 469 1.90 0.46 12.04
C HIS A 469 2.13 0.86 13.51
N TRP A 470 1.44 1.90 13.99
CA TRP A 470 1.67 2.54 15.27
C TRP A 470 1.69 1.61 16.52
N PRO A 471 0.86 0.56 16.66
CA PRO A 471 1.01 -0.35 17.81
C PRO A 471 2.19 -1.34 17.67
N VAL A 472 2.67 -1.58 16.45
CA VAL A 472 3.64 -2.64 16.14
C VAL A 472 5.08 -2.15 16.26
N LEU A 473 5.33 -0.89 15.90
CA LEU A 473 6.69 -0.33 15.85
C LEU A 473 7.22 0.12 17.21
N TYR A 474 6.32 0.52 18.12
CA TYR A 474 6.69 1.10 19.43
C TYR A 474 6.19 0.25 20.60
N ARG A 475 6.40 -1.07 20.53
CA ARG A 475 6.46 -1.84 21.78
C ARG A 475 7.77 -1.49 22.46
N PRO A 476 7.77 -0.86 23.66
CA PRO A 476 8.99 -0.69 24.42
C PRO A 476 9.64 -2.08 24.55
N ARG A 477 10.90 -2.19 24.12
CA ARG A 477 11.72 -3.37 24.41
C ARG A 477 11.98 -3.33 25.91
N TYR A 478 11.10 -3.98 26.68
CA TYR A 478 11.32 -4.25 28.10
C TYR A 478 12.52 -5.18 28.27
#